data_AF-A0A1L9QTP8-F1
#
_entry.id   AF-A0A1L9QTP8-F1
#
_cell.length_a   1.000
_cell.length_b   1.000
_cell.length_c   1.000
_cell.angle_alpha   90.00
_cell.angle_beta   90.00
_cell.angle_gamma   90.00
#
_symmetry.space_group_name_H-M   'P 1'
#
loop_
_entity.id
_entity.type
_entity.pdbx_description
1 polymer ?
#
loop_
_entity_poly.entity_id
_entity_poly.type
_entity_poly.pdbx_seq_one_letter_code
_entity_poly.pdbx_strand_id
1 'polypeptide(L)'
;MTSVATFEFATNLKINEIKKKLSEFWCNGRRVDVIPRESRNKKEENIYLCVLEYILFEKEEEPKIRLVVDYLLSISSNNQIFYYRDYDVIDLCVQHGNPVEIKIDDLFTKEFCPSISGNIEYQYLIRSTDTSKNH
;
A
#
# COMPACT_ATOMS: atom_id res chain seq x y z
N MET A 1 -1.48 -5.04 -19.19
CA MET A 1 -1.12 -3.60 -19.11
C MET A 1 -0.44 -3.37 -17.78
N THR A 2 0.62 -2.55 -17.74
CA THR A 2 1.28 -2.18 -16.47
C THR A 2 0.42 -1.22 -15.68
N SER A 3 0.48 -1.36 -14.37
CA SER A 3 -0.26 -0.57 -13.40
C SER A 3 0.57 -0.34 -12.15
N VAL A 4 0.18 0.66 -11.37
CA VAL A 4 0.87 1.07 -10.15
C VAL A 4 -0.12 1.03 -8.99
N ALA A 5 0.27 0.37 -7.90
CA ALA A 5 -0.41 0.46 -6.62
C ALA A 5 0.51 1.20 -5.64
N THR A 6 -0.02 2.23 -4.98
CA THR A 6 0.74 2.94 -3.94
C THR A 6 0.12 2.72 -2.57
N PHE A 7 0.95 2.35 -1.61
CA PHE A 7 0.56 2.13 -0.22
C PHE A 7 1.31 3.07 0.69
N GLU A 8 0.60 3.81 1.54
CA GLU A 8 1.18 4.61 2.61
C GLU A 8 1.03 3.93 3.95
N PHE A 9 2.10 3.93 4.74
CA PHE A 9 2.10 3.35 6.06
C PHE A 9 3.10 4.07 6.97
N ALA A 10 2.76 4.14 8.25
CA ALA A 10 3.64 4.65 9.30
C ALA A 10 4.29 3.47 10.02
N THR A 11 5.59 3.55 10.30
CA THR A 11 6.34 2.48 11.00
C THR A 11 7.57 3.03 11.72
N ASN A 12 8.08 2.26 12.68
CA ASN A 12 9.34 2.52 13.35
C ASN A 12 10.55 1.85 12.67
N LEU A 13 10.31 1.02 11.64
CA LEU A 13 11.38 0.37 10.90
C LEU A 13 12.14 1.35 9.99
N LYS A 14 13.41 1.02 9.74
CA LYS A 14 14.26 1.76 8.81
C LYS A 14 13.99 1.32 7.37
N ILE A 15 14.04 2.27 6.44
CA ILE A 15 13.74 2.06 5.01
C ILE A 15 14.52 0.88 4.38
N ASN A 16 15.78 0.67 4.76
CA ASN A 16 16.60 -0.40 4.20
C ASN A 16 16.12 -1.80 4.59
N GLU A 17 15.58 -1.97 5.81
CA GLU A 17 15.03 -3.25 6.27
C GLU A 17 13.76 -3.60 5.49
N ILE A 18 12.92 -2.58 5.27
CA ILE A 18 11.68 -2.70 4.50
C ILE A 18 12.00 -3.05 3.04
N LYS A 19 12.89 -2.30 2.39
CA LYS A 19 13.29 -2.54 0.99
C LYS A 19 13.84 -3.95 0.79
N LYS A 20 14.68 -4.42 1.72
CA LYS A 20 15.22 -5.79 1.67
C LYS A 20 14.08 -6.81 1.69
N LYS A 21 13.15 -6.71 2.64
CA LYS A 21 12.06 -7.69 2.75
C LYS A 21 11.10 -7.66 1.56
N LEU A 22 10.75 -6.46 1.08
CA LEU A 22 9.91 -6.30 -0.09
C LEU A 22 10.55 -6.88 -1.35
N SER A 23 11.88 -6.77 -1.51
CA SER A 23 12.59 -7.39 -2.65
C SER A 23 12.54 -8.91 -2.64
N GLU A 24 12.44 -9.55 -1.46
CA GLU A 24 12.27 -11.00 -1.34
C GLU A 24 10.86 -11.43 -1.79
N PHE A 25 9.83 -10.69 -1.38
CA PHE A 25 8.43 -10.99 -1.75
C PHE A 25 8.11 -10.65 -3.21
N TRP A 26 8.67 -9.55 -3.70
CA TRP A 26 8.47 -9.06 -5.06
C TRP A 26 9.52 -9.58 -6.04
N CYS A 27 10.18 -10.69 -5.71
CA CYS A 27 11.16 -11.33 -6.59
C CYS A 27 10.51 -11.67 -7.95
N ASN A 28 11.18 -11.26 -9.03
CA ASN A 28 10.70 -11.32 -10.42
C ASN A 28 9.44 -10.47 -10.72
N GLY A 29 9.02 -9.60 -9.81
CA GLY A 29 8.08 -8.52 -10.12
C GLY A 29 8.76 -7.39 -10.88
N ARG A 30 7.98 -6.45 -11.44
CA ARG A 30 8.54 -5.35 -12.26
C ARG A 30 9.36 -4.37 -11.44
N ARG A 31 8.73 -3.72 -10.46
CA ARG A 31 9.38 -2.77 -9.57
C ARG A 31 8.64 -2.69 -8.24
N VAL A 32 9.43 -2.58 -7.17
CA VAL A 32 8.96 -2.16 -5.86
C VAL A 32 9.90 -1.09 -5.34
N ASP A 33 9.35 0.01 -4.85
CA ASP A 33 10.15 1.08 -4.25
C ASP A 33 9.53 1.52 -2.93
N VAL A 34 10.37 2.06 -2.05
CA VAL A 34 9.95 2.65 -0.78
C VAL A 34 10.53 4.05 -0.72
N ILE A 35 9.65 5.04 -0.53
CA ILE A 35 9.99 6.46 -0.57
C ILE A 35 9.61 7.06 0.80
N PRO A 36 10.50 7.78 1.48
CA PRO A 36 10.14 8.51 2.69
C PRO A 36 9.13 9.62 2.35
N ARG A 37 8.07 9.72 3.14
CA ARG A 37 7.11 10.82 3.07
C ARG A 37 7.30 11.72 4.27
N GLU A 38 7.25 13.03 4.04
CA GLU A 38 7.31 13.98 5.15
C GLU A 38 6.14 13.75 6.11
N SER A 39 6.46 13.52 7.37
CA SER A 39 5.44 13.41 8.39
C SER A 39 4.85 14.79 8.66
N ARG A 40 3.53 14.92 8.49
CA ARG A 40 2.80 16.14 8.88
C ARG A 40 2.78 16.36 10.39
N ASN A 41 3.05 15.30 11.17
CA ASN A 41 3.09 15.35 12.63
C ASN A 41 4.48 14.94 13.12
N LYS A 42 5.12 15.76 13.97
CA LYS A 42 6.44 15.51 14.59
C LYS A 42 6.44 14.32 15.60
N LYS A 43 5.71 13.25 15.34
CA LYS A 43 5.82 11.99 16.07
C LYS A 43 7.01 11.19 15.53
N GLU A 44 7.58 10.34 16.37
CA GLU A 44 8.77 9.50 16.10
C GLU A 44 8.58 8.44 14.99
N GLU A 45 7.43 8.45 14.30
CA GLU A 45 7.07 7.48 13.28
C GLU A 45 7.57 7.93 11.90
N ASN A 46 8.17 7.00 11.16
CA ASN A 46 8.53 7.23 9.76
C ASN A 46 7.32 6.90 8.88
N ILE A 47 6.92 7.83 8.02
CA ILE A 47 5.89 7.59 7.00
C ILE A 47 6.60 7.21 5.70
N TYR A 48 6.18 6.12 5.08
CA TYR A 48 6.70 5.69 3.79
C TYR A 48 5.58 5.47 2.78
N LEU A 49 5.91 5.66 1.51
CA LEU A 49 5.14 5.20 0.36
C LEU A 49 5.82 3.96 -0.21
N CYS A 50 5.11 2.85 -0.27
CA CYS A 50 5.49 1.67 -1.05
C CYS A 50 4.80 1.76 -2.42
N VAL A 51 5.59 1.87 -3.48
CA VAL A 51 5.12 1.93 -4.87
C VAL A 51 5.38 0.58 -5.53
N LEU A 52 4.31 -0.04 -6.02
CA LEU A 52 4.33 -1.38 -6.59
C LEU A 52 3.90 -1.32 -8.05
N GLU A 53 4.82 -1.60 -8.98
CA GLU A 53 4.49 -1.76 -10.40
C GLU A 53 4.19 -3.23 -10.72
N TYR A 54 3.08 -3.48 -11.38
CA TYR A 54 2.55 -4.82 -11.64
C TYR A 54 1.75 -4.87 -12.95
N ILE A 55 1.43 -6.07 -13.45
CA ILE A 55 0.56 -6.33 -14.59
C ILE A 55 -0.86 -6.63 -14.08
N LEU A 56 -1.83 -5.82 -14.52
CA LEU A 56 -3.23 -6.05 -14.15
C LEU A 56 -3.71 -7.44 -14.56
N PHE A 57 -4.35 -8.13 -13.61
CA PHE A 57 -4.93 -9.47 -13.77
C PHE A 57 -3.92 -10.59 -14.07
N GLU A 58 -2.64 -10.36 -13.80
CA GLU A 58 -1.62 -11.42 -13.82
C GLU A 58 -1.80 -12.31 -12.58
N LYS A 59 -2.27 -13.54 -12.79
CA LYS A 59 -2.61 -14.46 -11.69
C LYS A 59 -1.43 -14.79 -10.78
N GLU A 60 -0.20 -14.72 -11.29
CA GLU A 60 1.01 -14.97 -10.51
C GLU A 60 1.39 -13.80 -9.60
N GLU A 61 0.88 -12.59 -9.86
CA GLU A 61 1.20 -11.39 -9.08
C GLU A 61 0.23 -11.17 -7.93
N GLU A 62 -1.05 -11.58 -8.02
CA GLU A 62 -2.02 -11.39 -6.93
C GLU A 62 -1.55 -11.98 -5.59
N PRO A 63 -1.02 -13.22 -5.52
CA PRO A 63 -0.49 -13.77 -4.27
C PRO A 63 0.71 -12.97 -3.73
N LYS A 64 1.54 -12.42 -4.61
CA LYS A 64 2.69 -11.58 -4.21
C LYS A 64 2.23 -10.23 -3.67
N ILE A 65 1.19 -9.63 -4.28
CA ILE A 65 0.58 -8.38 -3.81
C ILE A 65 0.03 -8.59 -2.40
N ARG A 66 -0.63 -9.72 -2.14
CA ARG A 66 -1.10 -10.08 -0.80
C ARG A 66 0.05 -10.15 0.20
N LEU A 67 1.13 -10.86 -0.12
CA LEU A 67 2.32 -10.94 0.75
C LEU A 67 2.92 -9.57 1.05
N VAL A 68 2.98 -8.69 0.05
CA VAL A 68 3.43 -7.30 0.23
C VAL A 68 2.50 -6.57 1.18
N VAL A 69 1.19 -6.58 0.94
CA VAL A 69 0.19 -5.87 1.75
C VAL A 69 0.16 -6.40 3.19
N ASP A 70 0.16 -7.71 3.38
CA ASP A 70 0.20 -8.36 4.71
C ASP A 70 1.47 -7.96 5.47
N TYR A 71 2.61 -7.92 4.80
CA TYR A 71 3.85 -7.45 5.41
C TYR A 71 3.76 -5.98 5.81
N LEU A 72 3.30 -5.10 4.93
CA LEU A 72 3.13 -3.68 5.21
C LEU A 72 2.19 -3.45 6.40
N LEU A 73 1.08 -4.18 6.47
CA LEU A 73 0.17 -4.17 7.61
C LEU A 73 0.88 -4.59 8.90
N SER A 74 1.65 -5.68 8.86
CA SER A 74 2.35 -6.24 10.04
C SER A 74 3.41 -5.31 10.65
N ILE A 75 3.99 -4.42 9.83
CA ILE A 75 5.01 -3.46 10.29
C ILE A 75 4.43 -2.06 10.54
N SER A 76 3.16 -1.84 10.23
CA SER A 76 2.51 -0.53 10.39
C SER A 76 2.13 -0.27 11.85
N SER A 77 2.35 0.95 12.35
CA SER A 77 2.13 1.32 13.76
C SER A 77 0.69 1.14 14.27
N ASN A 78 -0.29 0.98 13.37
CA ASN A 78 -1.71 0.82 13.72
C ASN A 78 -2.36 -0.37 12.99
N ASN A 79 -1.57 -1.32 12.48
CA ASN A 79 -2.06 -2.41 11.63
C ASN A 79 -2.95 -1.92 10.48
N GLN A 80 -2.62 -0.76 9.94
CA GLN A 80 -3.38 -0.09 8.90
C GLN A 80 -2.45 0.56 7.88
N ILE A 81 -2.87 0.51 6.63
CA ILE A 81 -2.21 1.18 5.52
C ILE A 81 -3.26 1.91 4.68
N PHE A 82 -2.82 2.96 3.98
CA PHE A 82 -3.67 3.64 3.01
C PHE A 82 -3.27 3.21 1.60
N TYR A 83 -4.26 2.89 0.77
CA TYR A 83 -4.09 2.53 -0.62
C TYR A 83 -4.54 3.67 -1.54
N TYR A 84 -3.73 3.94 -2.54
CA TYR A 84 -4.00 4.88 -3.62
C TYR A 84 -3.79 4.17 -4.96
N ARG A 85 -4.73 4.38 -5.87
CA ARG A 85 -4.68 3.79 -7.21
C ARG A 85 -3.66 4.44 -8.12
N ASP A 86 -3.24 5.65 -7.80
CA ASP A 86 -2.27 6.41 -8.56
C ASP A 86 -1.38 7.19 -7.57
N TYR A 87 -0.09 7.27 -7.89
CA TYR A 87 0.87 8.05 -7.13
C TYR A 87 0.61 9.56 -7.28
N ASP A 88 0.17 9.99 -8.46
CA ASP A 88 0.04 11.42 -8.79
C ASP A 88 -1.16 12.09 -8.09
N VAL A 89 -2.12 11.29 -7.61
CA VAL A 89 -3.34 11.79 -6.92
C VAL A 89 -3.23 11.75 -5.41
N ILE A 90 -2.12 11.26 -4.84
CA ILE A 90 -1.98 11.07 -3.39
C ILE A 90 -2.25 12.37 -2.61
N ASP A 91 -1.69 13.49 -3.05
CA ASP A 91 -1.88 14.79 -2.37
C ASP A 91 -3.28 15.39 -2.56
N LEU A 92 -4.00 14.96 -3.62
CA LEU A 92 -5.39 15.32 -3.86
C LEU A 92 -6.33 14.49 -2.99
N CYS A 93 -6.09 13.17 -2.87
CA CYS A 93 -6.91 12.26 -2.05
C CYS A 93 -6.98 12.70 -0.58
N VAL A 94 -5.87 13.21 -0.03
CA VAL A 94 -5.81 13.67 1.37
C VAL A 94 -6.73 14.88 1.63
N GLN A 95 -7.25 15.53 0.59
CA GLN A 95 -8.16 16.68 0.69
C GLN A 95 -9.65 16.27 0.65
N HIS A 96 -9.97 15.03 0.24
CA HIS A 96 -11.33 14.61 -0.12
C HIS A 96 -12.13 13.89 0.98
N GLY A 97 -11.70 13.95 2.25
CA GLY A 97 -12.50 13.50 3.40
C GLY A 97 -12.04 12.18 4.02
N ASN A 98 -12.95 11.46 4.66
CA ASN A 98 -12.63 10.22 5.37
C ASN A 98 -12.31 9.07 4.40
N PRO A 99 -11.27 8.27 4.65
CA PRO A 99 -10.93 7.14 3.79
C PRO A 99 -12.02 6.07 3.78
N VAL A 100 -12.17 5.39 2.64
CA VAL A 100 -13.10 4.26 2.48
C VAL A 100 -12.39 2.98 2.88
N GLU A 101 -12.94 2.23 3.84
CA GLU A 101 -12.37 0.95 4.26
C GLU A 101 -12.63 -0.15 3.24
N ILE A 102 -11.58 -0.88 2.86
CA ILE A 102 -11.62 -2.02 1.93
C ILE A 102 -10.77 -3.19 2.48
N LYS A 103 -11.02 -4.40 1.98
CA LYS A 103 -10.22 -5.59 2.23
C LYS A 103 -9.10 -5.73 1.19
N ILE A 104 -8.10 -6.55 1.50
CA ILE A 104 -7.03 -6.89 0.55
C ILE A 104 -7.59 -7.50 -0.74
N ASP A 105 -8.62 -8.35 -0.62
CA ASP A 105 -9.30 -8.96 -1.77
C ASP A 105 -9.92 -7.93 -2.72
N ASP A 106 -10.35 -6.79 -2.18
CA ASP A 106 -11.05 -5.77 -2.96
C ASP A 106 -10.12 -5.15 -4.01
N LEU A 107 -8.79 -5.13 -3.76
CA LEU A 107 -7.76 -4.65 -4.70
C LEU A 107 -7.82 -5.34 -6.08
N PHE A 108 -8.33 -6.55 -6.14
CA PHE A 108 -8.41 -7.36 -7.37
C PHE A 108 -9.75 -7.23 -8.10
N THR A 109 -10.70 -6.48 -7.53
CA THR A 109 -11.99 -6.21 -8.18
C THR A 109 -11.84 -5.07 -9.19
N LYS A 110 -12.69 -5.06 -10.22
CA LYS A 110 -12.74 -3.94 -11.18
C LYS A 110 -12.99 -2.60 -10.51
N GLU A 111 -13.70 -2.62 -9.39
CA GLU A 111 -14.04 -1.40 -8.67
C GLU A 111 -12.80 -0.75 -8.10
N PHE A 112 -11.87 -1.48 -7.45
CA PHE A 112 -10.72 -0.91 -6.73
C PHE A 112 -9.36 -1.05 -7.41
N CYS A 113 -9.27 -1.91 -8.41
CA CYS A 113 -8.08 -2.04 -9.25
C CYS A 113 -7.72 -0.69 -9.89
N PRO A 114 -6.43 -0.33 -10.05
CA PRO A 114 -6.05 0.89 -10.73
C PRO A 114 -6.58 0.87 -12.16
N SER A 115 -7.43 1.83 -12.48
CA SER A 115 -8.04 1.93 -13.79
C SER A 115 -7.10 2.65 -14.75
N ILE A 116 -7.09 2.21 -16.00
CA ILE A 116 -6.27 2.76 -17.09
C ILE A 116 -6.62 4.22 -17.44
N SER A 117 -7.69 4.79 -16.85
CA SER A 117 -8.27 6.04 -17.34
C SER A 117 -9.05 6.86 -16.30
N GLY A 118 -8.82 6.65 -15.01
CA GLY A 118 -9.57 7.33 -13.97
C GLY A 118 -8.63 7.87 -12.90
N ASN A 119 -8.46 9.19 -12.86
CA ASN A 119 -7.93 9.91 -11.71
C ASN A 119 -8.95 9.79 -10.57
N ILE A 120 -8.96 8.63 -9.92
CA ILE A 120 -9.88 8.34 -8.83
C ILE A 120 -9.21 8.87 -7.56
N GLU A 121 -9.59 10.07 -7.17
CA GLU A 121 -9.06 10.83 -6.02
C GLU A 121 -9.61 10.31 -4.68
N TYR A 122 -9.60 9.00 -4.47
CA TYR A 122 -9.99 8.38 -3.20
C TYR A 122 -8.79 7.77 -2.49
N GLN A 123 -8.76 7.97 -1.18
CA GLN A 123 -7.91 7.24 -0.25
C GLN A 123 -8.70 6.04 0.27
N TYR A 124 -8.13 4.85 0.14
CA TYR A 124 -8.71 3.63 0.71
C TYR A 124 -7.93 3.21 1.94
N LEU A 125 -8.61 2.71 2.96
CA LEU A 125 -8.01 2.22 4.19
C LEU A 125 -8.07 0.70 4.21
N ILE A 126 -6.92 0.06 4.39
CA ILE A 126 -6.84 -1.39 4.61
C ILE A 126 -6.35 -1.60 6.03
N ARG A 127 -7.06 -2.43 6.79
CA ARG A 127 -6.69 -2.82 8.16
C ARG A 127 -6.52 -4.32 8.26
N SER A 128 -5.60 -4.76 9.11
CA SER A 128 -5.57 -6.16 9.52
C SER A 128 -6.84 -6.45 10.32
N THR A 129 -7.59 -7.47 9.91
CA THR A 129 -8.76 -7.96 10.66
C THR A 129 -8.37 -8.72 11.92
N ASP A 130 -7.07 -9.00 12.13
CA ASP A 130 -6.59 -9.69 13.32
C ASP A 130 -6.54 -8.73 14.52
N THR A 131 -7.70 -8.57 15.17
CA THR A 131 -7.81 -8.15 16.57
C THR A 131 -7.54 -9.33 17.54
N SER A 132 -6.75 -10.32 17.12
CA SER A 132 -6.42 -11.51 17.91
C SER A 132 -4.91 -11.69 18.07
N LYS A 133 -4.25 -10.72 18.71
CA LYS A 133 -3.10 -11.01 19.58
C LYS A 133 -3.28 -10.31 20.92
N ASN A 134 -4.29 -10.80 21.64
CA ASN A 134 -4.24 -10.83 23.10
C ASN A 134 -3.28 -11.95 23.52
N HIS A 135 -2.48 -11.65 24.55
CA HIS A 135 -1.53 -12.47 25.30
C HIS A 135 -0.08 -12.58 24.80
#